data_AF-A0A522MHQ2-F1
#
_entry.id   AF-A0A522MHQ2-F1
#
_cell.length_a   1.000
_cell.length_b   1.000
_cell.length_c   1.000
_cell.angle_alpha   90.00
_cell.angle_beta   90.00
_cell.angle_gamma   90.00
#
_symmetry.space_group_name_H-M   'P 1'
#
loop_
_entity.id
_entity.type
_entity.pdbx_description
1 polymer ?
#
loop_
_entity_poly.entity_id
_entity_poly.type
_entity_poly.pdbx_seq_one_letter_code
_entity_poly.pdbx_strand_id
1 'polypeptide(L)' 'MQSHTNHYRGYAISPSAHRLADGSFSSNLVLRAADADDEASTYEFYSLEYFGSKKAALRYSSRWAREWIDNRG' A
#
# COMPACT_ATOMS: atom_id res chain seq x y z
N MET A 1 10.35 6.60 14.10
CA MET A 1 9.03 6.43 13.44
C MET A 1 9.04 5.04 12.84
N GLN A 2 8.29 4.08 13.42
CA GLN A 2 8.35 2.68 13.01
C GLN A 2 7.55 2.51 11.70
N SER A 3 8.26 2.28 10.60
CA SER A 3 7.66 1.82 9.35
C SER A 3 7.25 0.36 9.56
N HIS A 4 6.01 0.12 9.97
CA HIS A 4 5.44 -1.23 10.04
C HIS A 4 5.22 -1.73 8.61
N THR A 5 6.26 -2.28 8.01
CA THR A 5 6.15 -3.11 6.81
C THR A 5 5.38 -4.36 7.22
N ASN A 6 4.11 -4.41 6.85
CA ASN A 6 3.24 -5.51 7.24
C ASN A 6 3.33 -6.59 6.17
N HIS A 7 3.71 -7.81 6.55
CA HIS A 7 3.81 -8.91 5.60
C HIS A 7 2.49 -9.68 5.56
N TYR A 8 1.97 -9.98 4.37
CA TYR A 8 0.73 -10.71 4.19
C TYR A 8 0.82 -11.64 2.98
N ARG A 9 0.60 -12.94 3.19
CA ARG A 9 0.61 -13.99 2.14
C ARG A 9 1.82 -13.91 1.20
N GLY A 10 3.02 -13.70 1.75
CA GLY A 10 4.25 -13.60 0.96
C GLY A 10 4.48 -12.23 0.31
N TYR A 11 3.65 -11.21 0.57
CA TYR A 11 3.87 -9.84 0.13
C TYR A 11 4.23 -8.92 1.29
N ALA A 12 5.25 -8.10 1.12
CA ALA A 12 5.51 -6.94 1.97
C ALA A 12 4.59 -5.78 1.54
N ILE A 13 3.73 -5.34 2.45
CA ILE A 13 2.79 -4.24 2.25
C ILE A 13 3.37 -2.95 2.83
N SER A 14 3.55 -1.95 1.98
CA SER A 14 4.05 -0.61 2.34
C SER A 14 3.02 0.46 1.96
N PRO A 15 2.03 0.72 2.83
CA PRO A 15 1.07 1.81 2.62
C PRO A 15 1.76 3.16 2.84
N SER A 16 1.48 4.13 1.97
CA SER A 16 1.94 5.50 2.13
C SER A 16 0.81 6.50 1.89
N ALA A 17 0.97 7.69 2.45
CA ALA A 17 0.00 8.76 2.30
C ALA A 17 0.76 10.01 1.87
N HIS A 18 0.51 10.47 0.65
CA HIS A 18 1.16 11.63 0.07
C HIS A 18 0.24 12.85 0.19
N ARG A 19 0.74 13.92 0.81
CA ARG A 19 -0.04 15.14 1.03
C ARG A 19 0.00 16.01 -0.23
N LEU A 20 -1.16 16.38 -0.73
CA LEU A 20 -1.35 17.24 -1.89
C LEU A 20 -1.44 18.73 -1.50
N ALA A 21 -1.34 19.59 -2.51
CA ALA A 21 -1.33 21.04 -2.34
C ALA A 21 -2.67 21.61 -1.83
N ASP A 22 -3.78 20.95 -2.18
CA ASP A 22 -5.13 21.24 -1.68
C ASP A 22 -5.34 20.84 -0.20
N GLY A 23 -4.36 20.16 0.41
CA GLY A 23 -4.41 19.71 1.79
C GLY A 23 -5.00 18.30 1.97
N SER A 24 -5.43 17.64 0.88
CA SER A 24 -5.84 16.25 0.93
C SER A 24 -4.62 15.31 0.94
N PHE A 25 -4.86 14.02 1.20
CA PHE A 25 -3.85 12.97 1.18
C PHE A 25 -4.24 11.91 0.16
N SER A 26 -3.39 11.66 -0.83
CA SER A 26 -3.55 10.50 -1.68
C SER A 26 -3.10 9.24 -0.94
N SER A 27 -3.91 8.20 -1.04
CA SER A 27 -3.60 6.86 -0.54
C SER A 27 -2.80 6.12 -1.59
N ASN A 28 -1.55 5.84 -1.26
CA ASN A 28 -0.61 5.13 -2.12
C ASN A 28 -0.22 3.80 -1.46
N LEU A 29 0.25 2.88 -2.28
CA LEU A 29 0.60 1.54 -1.84
C LEU A 29 1.75 0.97 -2.66
N VAL A 30 2.74 0.40 -1.98
CA VAL A 30 3.75 -0.45 -2.60
C VAL A 30 3.62 -1.85 -2.05
N LEU A 31 3.54 -2.84 -2.94
CA LEU A 31 3.56 -4.27 -2.62
C LEU A 31 4.83 -4.87 -3.19
N ARG A 32 5.53 -5.68 -2.41
CA ARG A 32 6.69 -6.43 -2.89
C ARG A 32 6.51 -7.91 -2.57
N ALA A 33 6.47 -8.77 -3.59
CA ALA A 33 6.51 -10.21 -3.38
C ALA A 33 7.86 -10.59 -2.74
N ALA A 34 7.81 -11.38 -1.67
CA ALA A 34 8.98 -11.87 -0.95
C ALA A 34 9.44 -13.25 -1.46
N ASP A 35 8.59 -13.95 -2.20
CA ASP A 35 8.77 -15.34 -2.59
C ASP A 35 8.65 -15.46 -4.11
N ALA A 36 9.77 -15.31 -4.80
CA ALA A 36 10.06 -16.05 -6.02
C ALA A 36 11.53 -15.81 -6.38
N ASP A 37 12.19 -16.90 -6.73
CA ASP A 37 13.53 -17.01 -7.33
C ASP A 37 13.71 -16.19 -8.64
N ASP A 38 12.63 -15.54 -9.10
CA ASP A 38 12.51 -14.72 -10.29
C ASP A 38 12.12 -13.29 -9.85
N GLU A 39 12.95 -12.30 -10.19
CA GLU A 39 12.79 -10.85 -9.99
C GLU A 39 11.63 -10.41 -9.08
N ALA A 40 11.96 -10.03 -7.84
CA ALA A 40 11.02 -9.56 -6.82
C ALA A 40 9.96 -8.61 -7.38
N SER A 41 8.79 -9.19 -7.70
CA SER A 41 7.70 -8.46 -8.34
C SER A 41 7.20 -7.37 -7.41
N THR A 42 7.47 -6.12 -7.79
CA THR A 42 7.05 -4.93 -7.06
C THR A 42 5.89 -4.27 -7.79
N TYR A 43 4.80 -4.01 -7.07
CA TYR A 43 3.61 -3.35 -7.58
C TYR A 43 3.43 -2.03 -6.85
N GLU A 44 3.36 -0.95 -7.62
CA GLU A 44 3.19 0.39 -7.09
C GLU A 44 1.84 0.95 -7.55
N PHE A 45 1.04 1.37 -6.58
CA PHE A 45 -0.25 1.98 -6.79
C PHE A 45 -0.24 3.39 -6.22
N TYR A 46 -0.59 4.33 -7.07
CA TYR A 46 -0.64 5.75 -6.75
C TYR A 46 -2.09 6.22 -6.82
N SER A 47 -2.48 7.05 -5.85
CA SER A 47 -3.81 7.67 -5.82
C SER A 47 -4.96 6.66 -5.89
N LEU A 48 -4.89 5.61 -5.07
CA LEU A 48 -5.99 4.64 -4.92
C LEU A 48 -7.30 5.32 -4.52
N GLU A 49 -7.20 6.34 -3.66
CA GLU A 49 -8.28 7.23 -3.25
C GLU A 49 -7.70 8.46 -2.52
N TYR A 50 -8.45 9.55 -2.44
CA TYR A 50 -8.07 10.77 -1.72
C TYR A 50 -8.81 10.93 -0.39
N PHE A 51 -8.11 11.38 0.65
CA PHE A 51 -8.66 11.52 2.00
C PHE A 51 -8.29 12.84 2.63
N GLY A 52 -9.19 13.40 3.44
CA GLY A 52 -8.89 14.57 4.27
C GLY A 52 -7.93 14.28 5.45
N SER A 53 -7.54 13.02 5.68
CA SER A 53 -6.59 12.67 6.74
C SER A 53 -5.60 11.58 6.34
N LYS A 54 -4.34 11.77 6.76
CA LYS A 54 -3.24 10.80 6.56
C LYS A 54 -3.60 9.41 7.11
N LYS A 55 -4.24 9.34 8.29
CA LYS A 55 -4.61 8.08 8.93
C LYS A 55 -5.68 7.33 8.13
N ALA A 56 -6.63 8.04 7.51
CA ALA A 56 -7.61 7.41 6.63
C ALA A 56 -6.95 6.85 5.36
N ALA A 57 -6.07 7.63 4.72
CA ALA A 57 -5.32 7.19 3.54
C ALA A 57 -4.50 5.92 3.81
N LEU A 58 -3.75 5.87 4.92
CA LEU A 58 -2.95 4.68 5.27
C LEU A 58 -3.82 3.45 5.59
N ARG A 59 -4.92 3.64 6.33
CA ARG A 59 -5.83 2.53 6.68
C ARG A 59 -6.47 1.95 5.43
N TYR A 60 -6.85 2.80 4.48
CA TYR A 60 -7.45 2.40 3.23
C TYR A 60 -6.50 1.54 2.39
N SER A 61 -5.29 2.04 2.08
CA SER A 61 -4.31 1.27 1.30
C SER A 61 -3.91 -0.04 1.97
N SER A 62 -3.83 -0.08 3.31
CA SER A 62 -3.55 -1.32 4.06
C SER A 62 -4.66 -2.37 3.91
N ARG A 63 -5.93 -1.96 3.86
CA ARG A 63 -7.06 -2.87 3.64
C ARG A 63 -7.12 -3.30 2.18
N TRP A 64 -7.08 -2.33 1.28
CA TRP A 64 -7.11 -2.56 -0.17
C TRP A 64 -6.00 -3.52 -0.61
N ALA A 65 -4.79 -3.39 -0.05
CA ALA A 65 -3.68 -4.29 -0.29
C ALA A 65 -4.03 -5.77 -0.05
N ARG A 66 -4.68 -6.07 1.07
CA ARG A 66 -5.06 -7.44 1.42
C ARG A 66 -6.11 -7.98 0.44
N GLU A 67 -7.11 -7.17 0.11
CA GLU A 67 -8.15 -7.54 -0.86
C GLU A 67 -7.55 -7.78 -2.26
N TRP A 68 -6.60 -6.96 -2.69
CA TRP A 68 -5.89 -7.14 -3.96
C TRP A 68 -5.05 -8.43 -3.97
N ILE A 69 -4.31 -8.71 -2.89
CA ILE A 69 -3.53 -9.95 -2.75
C ILE A 69 -4.45 -11.17 -2.74
N ASP A 70 -5.57 -11.10 -2.03
CA ASP A 70 -6.54 -12.19 -1.92
C ASP A 70 -7.21 -12.51 -3.28
N ASN A 71 -7.45 -11.51 -4.12
CA ASN A 71 -8.01 -11.69 -5.47
C ASN A 71 -6.97 -12.09 -6.53
N ARG A 72 -5.69 -12.16 -6.16
CA ARG A 72 -4.59 -12.42 -7.08
C ARG A 72 -4.31 -13.92 -7.30
N GLY A 73 -4.79 -14.75 -6.39
CA GLY A 73 -4.58 -16.21 -6.35
C GLY A 73 -5.77 -16.99 -6.87
#